data_AF-A0A212K3W8-F1
#
_entry.id   AF-A0A212K3W8-F1
#
_cell.length_a   1.000
_cell.length_b   1.000
_cell.length_c   1.000
_cell.angle_alpha   90.00
_cell.angle_beta   90.00
_cell.angle_gamma   90.00
#
_symmetry.space_group_name_H-M   'P 1'
#
loop_
_entity.id
_entity.type
_entity.pdbx_description
1 polymer ?
#
loop_
_entity_poly.entity_id
_entity_poly.type
_entity_poly.pdbx_seq_one_letter_code
_entity_poly.pdbx_strand_id
1 'polypeptide(L)'
;MNKDVTKTGEDATNEYFTAYYQGQPITFSKNKLTGEVHINADEAIQAMGFDGGFMDYLGTDEGLDLISDWKKDHPDIPFFGNALKTSKQSN
;
A
#
# COMPACT_ATOMS: atom_id res chain seq x y z
N MET A 1 -3.89 -8.48 -23.60
CA MET A 1 -3.65 -9.62 -22.69
C MET A 1 -2.91 -9.04 -21.50
N ASN A 2 -3.66 -8.55 -20.51
CA ASN A 2 -3.17 -7.75 -19.38
C ASN A 2 -2.21 -8.60 -18.54
N LYS A 3 -0.92 -8.31 -18.66
CA LYS A 3 0.11 -8.85 -17.78
C LYS A 3 0.54 -7.71 -16.87
N ASP A 4 -0.40 -7.20 -16.09
CA ASP A 4 -0.22 -5.91 -15.42
C ASP A 4 0.52 -6.05 -14.08
N VAL A 5 0.88 -7.27 -13.66
CA VAL A 5 1.68 -7.52 -12.45
C VAL A 5 2.88 -8.40 -12.82
N THR A 6 4.09 -7.90 -12.56
CA THR A 6 5.35 -8.59 -12.85
C THR A 6 6.09 -8.86 -11.55
N LYS A 7 6.54 -10.10 -11.32
CA LYS A 7 7.44 -10.41 -10.20
C LYS A 7 8.80 -9.77 -10.47
N THR A 8 9.23 -8.88 -9.59
CA THR A 8 10.46 -8.09 -9.73
C THR A 8 11.59 -8.58 -8.84
N GLY A 9 11.26 -9.34 -7.79
CA GLY A 9 12.26 -9.93 -6.90
C GLY A 9 11.64 -10.82 -5.83
N GLU A 10 12.51 -11.32 -4.95
CA GLU A 10 12.13 -12.02 -3.73
C GLU A 10 13.27 -12.03 -2.73
N ASP A 11 12.94 -12.19 -1.46
CA ASP A 11 13.88 -12.53 -0.39
C ASP A 11 13.44 -13.82 0.33
N ALA A 12 14.05 -14.11 1.49
CA ALA A 12 13.73 -15.31 2.28
C ALA A 12 12.26 -15.37 2.76
N THR A 13 11.61 -14.22 2.88
CA THR A 13 10.29 -14.04 3.51
C THR A 13 9.21 -13.53 2.55
N ASN A 14 9.58 -12.77 1.52
CA ASN A 14 8.64 -12.07 0.65
C ASN A 14 8.95 -12.28 -0.84
N GLU A 15 7.90 -12.22 -1.65
CA GLU A 15 7.96 -12.00 -3.09
C GLU A 15 7.59 -10.54 -3.40
N TYR A 16 8.28 -9.93 -4.35
CA TYR A 16 8.07 -8.53 -4.74
C TYR A 16 7.50 -8.46 -6.15
N PHE A 17 6.51 -7.59 -6.33
CA PHE A 17 5.84 -7.40 -7.60
C PHE A 17 5.71 -5.92 -7.94
N THR A 18 5.66 -5.61 -9.22
CA THR A 18 5.33 -4.27 -9.71
C THR A 18 4.17 -4.36 -10.67
N ALA A 19 3.19 -3.49 -10.49
CA ALA A 19 2.11 -3.23 -11.42
C ALA A 19 2.18 -1.81 -11.95
N TYR A 20 1.45 -1.53 -13.04
CA TYR A 20 1.34 -0.17 -13.57
C TYR A 20 -0.11 0.28 -13.52
N TYR A 21 -0.36 1.43 -12.87
CA TYR A 21 -1.65 2.10 -12.84
C TYR A 21 -1.49 3.50 -13.43
N GLN A 22 -2.26 3.80 -14.48
CA GLN A 22 -2.14 5.07 -15.24
C GLN A 22 -0.70 5.40 -15.68
N GLY A 23 0.11 4.38 -15.96
CA GLY A 23 1.52 4.54 -16.34
C GLY A 23 2.49 4.73 -15.16
N GLN A 24 2.00 4.85 -13.93
CA GLN A 24 2.81 4.93 -12.72
C GLN A 24 3.04 3.52 -12.13
N PRO A 25 4.28 3.17 -11.73
CA PRO A 25 4.56 1.90 -11.08
C PRO A 25 4.00 1.89 -9.66
N ILE A 26 3.43 0.74 -9.27
CA ILE A 26 2.99 0.45 -7.91
C ILE A 26 3.63 -0.87 -7.49
N THR A 27 4.30 -0.84 -6.34
CA THR A 27 5.05 -1.97 -5.80
C THR A 27 4.25 -2.67 -4.72
N PHE A 28 4.34 -4.00 -4.72
CA PHE A 28 3.67 -4.89 -3.78
C PHE A 28 4.69 -5.85 -3.18
N SER A 29 4.47 -6.25 -1.94
CA SER A 29 5.11 -7.41 -1.34
C SER A 29 4.06 -8.44 -0.98
N LYS A 30 4.43 -9.72 -1.09
CA LYS A 30 3.63 -10.84 -0.63
C LYS A 30 4.46 -11.70 0.30
N ASN A 31 3.99 -11.88 1.53
CA ASN A 31 4.60 -12.80 2.46
C ASN A 31 4.46 -14.25 1.98
N LYS A 32 5.58 -14.97 1.88
CA LYS A 32 5.63 -16.35 1.37
C LYS A 32 4.93 -17.36 2.28
N LEU A 33 4.90 -17.08 3.59
CA LEU A 33 4.32 -17.99 4.59
C LEU A 33 2.82 -17.72 4.79
N THR A 34 2.44 -16.47 5.00
CA THR A 34 1.06 -16.09 5.34
C THR A 34 0.21 -15.79 4.10
N GLY A 35 0.84 -15.47 2.97
CA GLY A 35 0.15 -14.97 1.78
C GLY A 35 -0.34 -13.54 1.90
N GLU A 36 -0.06 -12.85 3.03
CA GLU A 36 -0.42 -11.44 3.25
C GLU A 36 0.25 -10.55 2.17
N VAL A 37 -0.52 -9.64 1.58
CA VAL A 37 -0.05 -8.72 0.53
C VAL A 37 -0.05 -7.31 1.09
N HIS A 38 1.07 -6.60 0.92
CA HIS A 38 1.17 -5.17 1.18
C HIS A 38 1.41 -4.41 -0.11
N ILE A 39 0.85 -3.21 -0.18
CA ILE A 39 1.04 -2.25 -1.27
C ILE A 39 1.87 -1.08 -0.75
N ASN A 40 2.75 -0.53 -1.58
CA ASN A 40 3.38 0.75 -1.28
C ASN A 40 2.32 1.87 -1.36
N ALA A 41 1.92 2.38 -0.19
CA ALA A 41 0.84 3.36 -0.08
C ALA A 41 1.22 4.72 -0.71
N ASP A 42 2.50 5.12 -0.67
CA ASP A 42 2.97 6.37 -1.29
C ASP A 42 2.87 6.30 -2.82
N GLU A 43 3.28 5.17 -3.40
CA GLU A 43 3.16 4.96 -4.85
C GLU A 43 1.69 4.87 -5.28
N ALA A 44 0.82 4.29 -4.44
CA ALA A 44 -0.61 4.18 -4.73
C ALA A 44 -1.29 5.55 -4.84
N ILE A 45 -1.07 6.45 -3.86
CA ILE A 45 -1.65 7.81 -3.88
C ILE A 45 -1.04 8.69 -4.96
N GLN A 46 0.25 8.55 -5.25
CA GLN A 46 0.89 9.23 -6.39
C GLN A 46 0.32 8.76 -7.73
N ALA A 47 0.08 7.46 -7.89
CA ALA A 47 -0.57 6.91 -9.07
C ALA A 47 -2.04 7.36 -9.23
N MET A 48 -2.68 7.80 -8.14
CA MET A 48 -4.01 8.45 -8.16
C MET A 48 -3.95 9.96 -8.41
N GLY A 49 -2.76 10.54 -8.55
CA GLY A 49 -2.56 11.96 -8.87
C GLY A 49 -2.34 12.87 -7.66
N PHE A 50 -2.11 12.31 -6.46
CA PHE A 50 -1.75 13.10 -5.29
C PHE A 50 -0.25 13.42 -5.29
N ASP A 51 0.10 14.70 -5.18
CA ASP A 51 1.48 15.16 -5.09
C ASP A 51 1.93 15.20 -3.61
N GLY A 52 2.50 14.09 -3.13
CA GLY A 52 2.96 13.96 -1.75
C GLY A 52 3.12 12.49 -1.30
N GLY A 53 3.35 12.30 0.00
CA GLY A 53 3.34 10.97 0.62
C GLY A 53 1.96 10.57 1.14
N PHE A 54 1.77 9.29 1.43
CA PHE A 54 0.52 8.76 1.99
C PHE A 54 0.18 9.41 3.33
N MET A 55 1.19 9.70 4.16
CA MET A 55 0.96 10.39 5.44
C MET A 55 0.44 11.83 5.25
N ASP A 56 0.87 12.53 4.20
CA ASP A 56 0.34 13.86 3.87
C ASP A 56 -1.10 13.75 3.36
N TYR A 57 -1.38 12.73 2.54
CA TYR A 57 -2.73 12.40 2.09
C TYR A 57 -3.69 12.14 3.26
N LEU A 58 -3.26 11.43 4.31
CA LEU A 58 -4.09 11.19 5.50
C LEU A 58 -4.45 12.46 6.29
N GLY A 59 -3.80 13.60 6.00
CA GLY A 59 -4.14 14.91 6.53
C GLY A 59 -5.20 15.68 5.73
N THR A 60 -5.60 15.20 4.55
CA THR A 60 -6.66 15.82 3.74
C THR A 60 -8.05 15.36 4.18
N ASP A 61 -9.09 16.04 3.71
CA ASP A 61 -10.48 15.62 3.96
C ASP A 61 -10.72 14.20 3.41
N GLU A 62 -10.21 13.86 2.21
CA GLU A 62 -10.36 12.49 1.67
C GLU A 62 -9.58 11.45 2.47
N GLY A 63 -8.42 11.81 3.01
CA GLY A 63 -7.64 10.95 3.89
C GLY A 63 -8.36 10.69 5.22
N LEU A 64 -9.02 11.70 5.78
CA LEU A 64 -9.82 11.57 6.99
C LEU A 64 -11.09 10.73 6.74
N ASP A 65 -11.72 10.88 5.58
CA ASP A 65 -12.85 10.07 5.16
C ASP A 65 -12.42 8.59 5.04
N LEU A 66 -11.27 8.29 4.44
CA LEU A 66 -10.71 6.94 4.37
C LEU A 66 -10.53 6.32 5.77
N ILE A 67 -10.00 7.07 6.73
CA ILE A 67 -9.82 6.60 8.11
C ILE A 67 -11.18 6.36 8.78
N SER A 68 -12.17 7.22 8.52
CA SER A 68 -13.51 7.11 9.07
C SER A 68 -14.22 5.86 8.53
N ASP A 69 -14.18 5.65 7.22
CA ASP A 69 -14.77 4.50 6.55
C ASP A 69 -14.14 3.20 7.02
N TRP A 70 -12.81 3.15 7.15
CA TRP A 70 -12.12 1.99 7.71
C TRP A 70 -12.62 1.65 9.12
N LYS A 71 -12.74 2.65 10.01
CA LYS A 71 -13.20 2.41 11.40
C LYS A 71 -14.65 1.92 11.45
N LYS A 72 -15.47 2.33 10.50
CA LYS A 72 -16.86 1.89 10.39
C LYS A 72 -16.96 0.44 9.93
N ASP A 73 -16.17 0.06 8.93
CA ASP A 73 -16.20 -1.28 8.34
C ASP A 73 -15.40 -2.31 9.17
N HIS A 74 -14.40 -1.84 9.91
CA HIS A 74 -13.49 -2.65 10.72
C HIS A 74 -13.33 -2.08 12.14
N PRO A 75 -14.39 -2.08 12.97
CA PRO A 75 -14.39 -1.43 14.28
C PRO A 75 -13.33 -1.99 15.24
N ASP A 76 -12.97 -3.27 15.08
CA ASP A 76 -12.00 -3.97 15.94
C ASP A 76 -10.57 -3.98 15.37
N ILE A 77 -10.36 -3.41 14.17
CA ILE A 77 -9.04 -3.41 13.52
C ILE A 77 -8.51 -1.99 13.43
N PRO A 78 -7.45 -1.64 14.17
CA PRO A 78 -6.91 -0.29 14.14
C PRO A 78 -6.32 0.02 12.75
N PHE A 79 -6.60 1.21 12.21
CA PHE A 79 -6.04 1.64 10.93
C PHE A 79 -4.51 1.71 11.00
N PHE A 80 -3.98 2.51 11.93
CA PHE A 80 -2.54 2.62 12.14
C PHE A 80 -1.98 1.40 12.88
N GLY A 81 -0.90 0.83 12.35
CA GLY A 81 -0.22 -0.35 12.91
C GLY A 81 -0.80 -1.69 12.45
N ASN A 82 -1.96 -1.70 11.80
CA ASN A 82 -2.54 -2.91 11.21
C ASN A 82 -2.81 -2.74 9.71
N ALA A 83 -3.78 -1.90 9.34
CA ALA A 83 -4.07 -1.60 7.93
C ALA A 83 -2.92 -0.84 7.27
N LEU A 84 -2.43 0.20 7.96
CA LEU A 84 -1.24 0.95 7.59
C LEU A 84 -0.08 0.51 8.49
N LYS A 85 0.92 -0.12 7.89
CA LYS A 85 2.17 -0.48 8.57
C LYS A 85 3.29 0.41 8.03
N THR A 86 3.93 1.17 8.91
CA THR A 86 5.16 1.88 8.57
C THR A 86 6.32 0.90 8.66
N SER A 87 6.90 0.50 7.53
CA SER A 87 8.21 -0.13 7.56
C SER A 87 9.23 0.96 7.92
N LYS A 88 9.86 0.85 9.10
CA LYS A 88 11.16 1.53 9.26
C LYS A 88 12.07 0.92 8.20
N GLN A 89 12.43 1.68 7.17
CA GLN A 89 13.63 1.37 6.40
C GLN A 89 14.79 1.44 7.40
N SER A 90 15.18 0.27 7.91
CA SER A 90 16.47 0.13 8.58
C SER A 90 17.51 0.35 7.49
N ASN A 91 18.07 1.57 7.45
CA ASN A 91 19.31 1.87 6.74
C ASN A 91 20.44 0.98 7.25
#